data_AF-A0A933TX60-F1
#
_entry.id   AF-A0A933TX60-F1
#
_cell.length_a   1.000
_cell.length_b   1.000
_cell.length_c   1.000
_cell.angle_alpha   90.00
_cell.angle_beta   90.00
_cell.angle_gamma   90.00
#
_symmetry.space_group_name_H-M   'P 1'
#
loop_
_entity.id
_entity.type
_entity.pdbx_description
1 polymer ?
#
loop_
_entity_poly.entity_id
_entity_poly.type
_entity_poly.pdbx_seq_one_letter_code
_entity_poly.pdbx_strand_id
1 'polypeptide(L)'
;MTRTTLTTLCLLAAAGFTAWQLGGALGAGVLAGALTGALFTGLSLLWQRHQLLHHPERALRAMVEGFIAKLLVILMAAFALRFLPALAELLDWRSFLVAFAAAAFALLAIGTADNLRTAKERRA
;
A
#
# COMPACT_ATOMS: atom_id res chain seq x y z
N MET A 1 1.63 -19.58 2.30
CA MET A 1 1.51 -18.10 2.33
C MET A 1 2.16 -17.53 1.07
N THR A 2 1.56 -16.51 0.45
CA THR A 2 2.18 -15.81 -0.70
C THR A 2 3.32 -14.91 -0.21
N ARG A 3 4.33 -14.62 -1.05
CA ARG A 3 5.44 -13.74 -0.64
C ARG A 3 4.90 -12.35 -0.30
N THR A 4 3.91 -11.91 -1.05
CA THR A 4 3.12 -10.70 -0.77
C THR A 4 2.62 -10.65 0.67
N THR A 5 1.98 -11.71 1.18
CA THR A 5 1.50 -11.76 2.57
C THR A 5 2.63 -11.61 3.58
N LEU A 6 3.74 -12.32 3.38
CA LEU A 6 4.90 -12.26 4.26
C LEU A 6 5.52 -10.86 4.25
N THR A 7 5.67 -10.25 3.08
CA THR A 7 6.11 -8.87 2.93
C THR A 7 5.19 -7.89 3.64
N THR A 8 3.86 -8.02 3.51
CA THR A 8 2.91 -7.18 4.24
C THR A 8 3.13 -7.28 5.74
N LEU A 9 3.27 -8.49 6.27
CA LEU A 9 3.48 -8.70 7.71
C LEU A 9 4.82 -8.11 8.17
N CYS A 10 5.91 -8.33 7.43
CA CYS A 10 7.21 -7.74 7.75
C CYS A 10 7.18 -6.20 7.71
N LEU A 11 6.52 -5.61 6.72
CA LEU A 11 6.37 -4.15 6.62
C LEU A 11 5.53 -3.59 7.77
N LEU A 12 4.42 -4.23 8.10
CA LEU A 12 3.57 -3.80 9.21
C LEU A 12 4.28 -3.96 10.56
N ALA A 13 5.06 -5.02 10.75
CA ALA A 13 5.90 -5.19 11.94
C ALA A 13 6.97 -4.11 12.04
N ALA A 14 7.67 -3.81 10.94
CA ALA A 14 8.66 -2.74 10.88
C ALA A 14 8.03 -1.35 11.12
N ALA A 15 6.86 -1.10 10.54
CA ALA A 15 6.11 0.14 10.76
C ALA A 15 5.61 0.25 12.21
N GLY A 16 5.15 -0.85 12.81
CA GLY A 16 4.76 -0.90 14.22
C GLY A 16 5.92 -0.62 15.16
N PHE A 17 7.08 -1.23 14.91
CA PHE A 17 8.30 -0.94 15.67
C PHE A 17 8.76 0.51 15.51
N THR A 18 8.73 1.04 14.28
CA THR A 18 9.08 2.44 14.00
C THR A 18 8.12 3.41 14.68
N ALA A 19 6.82 3.11 14.65
CA ALA A 19 5.79 3.90 15.31
C ALA A 19 5.96 3.91 16.84
N TRP A 20 6.32 2.76 17.42
CA TRP A 20 6.61 2.65 18.85
C TRP A 20 7.83 3.49 19.26
N GLN A 21 8.89 3.49 18.46
CA GLN A 21 10.10 4.27 18.73
C GLN A 21 9.88 5.79 18.59
N LEU A 22 9.08 6.22 17.61
CA LEU A 22 8.82 7.65 17.39
C LEU A 22 7.79 8.23 18.37
N GLY A 23 6.78 7.45 18.74
CA GLY A 23 5.69 7.90 19.59
C GLY A 23 4.88 9.07 19.01
N GLY A 24 3.85 9.49 19.76
CA GLY A 24 3.03 10.66 19.44
C GLY A 24 2.46 10.68 18.02
N ALA A 25 2.31 11.88 17.46
CA ALA A 25 1.74 12.09 16.12
C ALA A 25 2.63 11.55 14.99
N LEU A 26 3.96 11.54 15.18
CA LEU A 26 4.90 11.00 14.19
C LEU A 26 4.71 9.50 14.01
N GLY A 27 4.70 8.75 15.13
CA GLY A 27 4.51 7.31 15.11
C GLY A 27 3.13 6.91 14.63
N ALA A 28 2.08 7.63 15.06
CA ALA A 28 0.73 7.42 14.56
C ALA A 28 0.65 7.62 13.03
N GLY A 29 1.29 8.67 12.50
CA GLY A 29 1.38 8.93 11.07
C GLY A 29 2.04 7.77 10.31
N VAL A 30 3.16 7.24 10.82
CA VAL A 30 3.83 6.06 10.22
C VAL A 30 2.90 4.85 10.18
N LEU A 31 2.22 4.55 11.29
CA LEU A 31 1.34 3.38 11.39
C LEU A 31 0.14 3.50 10.44
N ALA A 32 -0.52 4.66 10.44
CA ALA A 32 -1.65 4.94 9.56
C ALA A 32 -1.25 4.91 8.08
N GLY A 33 -0.09 5.49 7.74
CA GLY A 33 0.46 5.49 6.39
C GLY A 33 0.77 4.08 5.91
N ALA A 34 1.46 3.29 6.72
CA ALA A 34 1.79 1.89 6.39
C ALA A 34 0.54 1.02 6.23
N LEU A 35 -0.44 1.13 7.14
CA LEU A 35 -1.70 0.39 7.06
C LEU A 35 -2.50 0.74 5.81
N THR A 36 -2.62 2.04 5.51
CA THR A 36 -3.35 2.53 4.35
C THR A 36 -2.65 2.11 3.05
N GLY A 37 -1.32 2.25 2.99
CA GLY A 37 -0.50 1.81 1.87
C GLY A 37 -0.62 0.31 1.62
N ALA A 38 -0.59 -0.49 2.70
CA ALA A 38 -0.77 -1.93 2.63
C ALA A 38 -2.17 -2.35 2.16
N LEU A 39 -3.22 -1.71 2.69
CA LEU A 39 -4.61 -2.00 2.34
C LEU A 39 -4.87 -1.74 0.85
N PHE A 40 -4.58 -0.53 0.38
CA PHE A 40 -4.87 -0.15 -1.01
C PHE A 40 -3.96 -0.86 -2.01
N THR A 41 -2.71 -1.17 -1.64
CA THR A 41 -1.83 -1.97 -2.50
C THR A 41 -2.26 -3.43 -2.55
N GLY A 42 -2.63 -4.03 -1.41
CA GLY A 42 -3.19 -5.37 -1.37
C GLY A 42 -4.45 -5.49 -2.21
N LEU A 43 -5.41 -4.56 -2.08
CA LEU A 43 -6.64 -4.56 -2.86
C LEU A 43 -6.37 -4.43 -4.37
N SER A 44 -5.47 -3.53 -4.76
CA SER A 44 -5.04 -3.34 -6.15
C SER A 44 -4.39 -4.60 -6.73
N LEU A 45 -3.57 -5.31 -5.94
CA LEU A 45 -2.93 -6.56 -6.37
C LEU A 45 -3.94 -7.71 -6.50
N LEU A 46 -4.93 -7.79 -5.60
CA LEU A 46 -6.02 -8.77 -5.69
C LEU A 46 -6.87 -8.51 -6.93
N TRP A 47 -7.20 -7.25 -7.20
CA TRP A 47 -7.92 -6.85 -8.41
C TRP A 47 -7.13 -7.17 -9.68
N GLN A 48 -5.85 -6.84 -9.70
CA GLN A 48 -4.97 -7.16 -10.82
C GLN A 48 -4.87 -8.68 -11.04
N ARG A 49 -4.77 -9.48 -9.97
CA ARG A 49 -4.77 -10.94 -10.04
C ARG A 49 -6.09 -11.48 -10.60
N HIS A 50 -7.22 -10.94 -10.17
CA HIS A 50 -8.53 -11.31 -10.70
C HIS A 50 -8.62 -11.03 -12.21
N GLN A 51 -8.19 -9.83 -12.64
CA GLN A 51 -8.17 -9.47 -14.06
C GLN A 51 -7.19 -10.33 -14.86
N LEU A 52 -6.00 -10.64 -14.34
CA LEU A 52 -5.07 -11.56 -14.99
C LEU A 52 -5.65 -12.96 -15.22
N LEU A 53 -6.56 -13.42 -14.35
CA LEU A 53 -7.17 -14.74 -14.44
C LEU A 53 -8.37 -14.78 -15.39
N HIS A 54 -9.18 -13.71 -15.45
CA HIS A 54 -10.42 -13.71 -16.23
C HIS A 54 -10.33 -12.89 -17.53
N HIS A 55 -9.51 -11.83 -17.56
CA HIS A 55 -9.40 -10.85 -18.65
C HIS A 55 -7.95 -10.34 -18.76
N PRO A 56 -6.98 -11.17 -19.16
CA PRO A 56 -5.55 -10.80 -19.18
C PRO A 56 -5.26 -9.55 -20.03
N GLU A 57 -6.07 -9.28 -21.06
CA GLU A 57 -6.02 -8.07 -21.88
C GLU A 57 -6.27 -6.77 -21.08
N ARG A 58 -6.94 -6.87 -19.92
CA ARG A 58 -7.23 -5.75 -19.03
C ARG A 58 -6.23 -5.61 -17.88
N ALA A 59 -5.22 -6.47 -17.78
CA ALA A 59 -4.29 -6.47 -16.65
C ALA A 59 -3.50 -5.16 -16.50
N LEU A 60 -3.05 -4.57 -17.62
CA LEU A 60 -2.36 -3.28 -17.61
C LEU A 60 -3.31 -2.15 -17.16
N ARG A 61 -4.55 -2.17 -17.65
CA ARG A 61 -5.58 -1.21 -17.26
C ARG A 61 -5.86 -1.28 -15.75
N ALA A 62 -6.01 -2.48 -15.20
CA ALA A 62 -6.21 -2.70 -13.77
C ALA A 62 -5.03 -2.19 -12.92
N MET A 63 -3.80 -2.32 -13.43
CA MET A 63 -2.60 -1.77 -12.77
C MET A 63 -2.63 -0.23 -12.73
N VAL A 64 -2.99 0.41 -13.85
CA VAL A 64 -3.12 1.88 -13.94
C VAL A 64 -4.26 2.38 -13.05
N GLU A 65 -5.43 1.75 -13.09
CA GLU A 65 -6.57 2.08 -12.23
C GLU A 65 -6.19 1.99 -10.74
N GLY A 66 -5.50 0.91 -10.35
CA GLY A 66 -5.01 0.75 -8.98
C GLY A 66 -3.98 1.80 -8.57
N PHE A 67 -3.15 2.27 -9.50
CA PHE A 67 -2.20 3.36 -9.25
C PHE A 67 -2.90 4.72 -9.08
N ILE A 68 -3.84 5.05 -9.98
CA ILE A 68 -4.62 6.29 -9.89
C ILE A 68 -5.43 6.31 -8.59
N ALA A 69 -6.06 5.19 -8.21
CA ALA A 69 -6.80 5.09 -6.95
C ALA A 69 -5.90 5.39 -5.74
N LYS A 70 -4.66 4.87 -5.71
CA LYS A 70 -3.69 5.17 -4.64
C LYS A 70 -3.30 6.65 -4.63
N LEU A 71 -3.11 7.28 -5.80
CA LEU A 71 -2.82 8.71 -5.89
C LEU A 71 -3.97 9.57 -5.37
N LEU A 72 -5.22 9.20 -5.66
CA LEU A 72 -6.38 9.90 -5.11
C LEU A 72 -6.47 9.73 -3.60
N VAL A 73 -6.30 8.51 -3.10
CA VAL A 73 -6.32 8.23 -1.65
C VAL A 73 -5.23 9.01 -0.91
N ILE A 74 -3.99 8.96 -1.40
CA ILE A 74 -2.88 9.64 -0.74
C ILE A 74 -3.05 11.16 -0.79
N LEU A 75 -3.57 11.70 -1.89
CA LEU A 75 -3.86 13.12 -2.03
C LEU A 75 -4.94 13.54 -1.04
N MET A 76 -6.08 12.85 -1.01
CA MET A 76 -7.19 13.15 -0.10
C MET A 76 -6.77 13.01 1.36
N ALA A 77 -6.00 11.98 1.70
CA ALA A 77 -5.46 11.82 3.05
C ALA A 77 -4.48 12.94 3.41
N ALA A 78 -3.58 13.33 2.51
CA ALA A 78 -2.65 14.44 2.75
C ALA A 78 -3.37 15.77 2.96
N PHE A 79 -4.39 16.06 2.13
CA PHE A 79 -5.24 17.23 2.32
C PHE A 79 -5.97 17.17 3.66
N ALA A 80 -6.57 16.03 4.01
CA ALA A 80 -7.27 15.87 5.28
C ALA A 80 -6.34 16.11 6.48
N LEU A 81 -5.17 15.48 6.50
CA LEU A 81 -4.17 15.64 7.57
C LEU A 81 -3.58 17.06 7.62
N ARG A 82 -3.49 17.76 6.49
CA ARG A 82 -2.92 19.10 6.43
C ARG A 82 -3.90 20.19 6.87
N PHE A 83 -5.18 20.06 6.51
CA PHE A 83 -6.18 21.12 6.66
C PHE A 83 -7.19 20.89 7.78
N LEU A 84 -7.31 19.67 8.33
CA LEU A 84 -8.16 19.41 9.50
C LEU A 84 -7.30 19.42 10.77
N PRO A 85 -7.41 20.44 11.65
CA PRO A 85 -6.59 20.55 12.85
C PRO A 85 -6.70 19.33 13.77
N ALA A 86 -7.92 18.78 13.92
CA ALA A 86 -8.19 17.61 14.73
C ALA A 86 -7.40 16.36 14.29
N LEU A 87 -7.07 16.25 12.99
CA LEU A 87 -6.24 15.16 12.48
C LEU A 87 -4.74 15.49 12.57
N ALA A 88 -4.37 16.75 12.34
CA ALA A 88 -2.99 17.20 12.39
C ALA A 88 -2.36 17.04 13.79
N GLU A 89 -3.17 17.12 14.86
CA GLU A 89 -2.72 16.88 16.23
C GLU A 89 -2.45 15.39 16.52
N LEU A 90 -3.12 14.50 15.81
CA LEU A 90 -3.03 13.06 16.00
C LEU A 90 -2.01 12.39 15.08
N LEU A 91 -1.81 12.92 13.88
CA LEU A 91 -1.08 12.28 12.79
C LEU A 91 -0.22 13.31 12.05
N ASP A 92 1.10 13.09 12.02
CA ASP A 92 1.98 13.88 11.16
C ASP A 92 1.81 13.48 9.69
N TRP A 93 1.44 14.45 8.84
CA TRP A 93 1.18 14.20 7.43
C TRP A 93 2.43 13.76 6.66
N ARG A 94 3.63 14.20 7.08
CA ARG A 94 4.88 13.83 6.39
C ARG A 94 5.23 12.38 6.66
N SER A 95 5.18 11.97 7.92
CA SER A 95 5.45 10.58 8.30
C SER A 95 4.42 9.62 7.69
N PHE A 96 3.15 10.04 7.61
CA PHE A 96 2.10 9.33 6.88
C PHE A 96 2.46 9.10 5.40
N LEU A 97 2.82 10.17 4.68
CA LEU A 97 3.14 10.09 3.25
C LEU A 97 4.34 9.17 2.98
N VAL A 98 5.40 9.30 3.78
CA VAL A 98 6.61 8.50 3.64
C VAL A 98 6.32 7.02 3.91
N ALA A 99 5.60 6.71 4.98
CA ALA A 99 5.26 5.33 5.33
C ALA A 99 4.31 4.69 4.30
N PHE A 100 3.33 5.46 3.81
CA PHE A 100 2.45 5.02 2.72
C PHE A 100 3.25 4.67 1.47
N ALA A 101 4.15 5.57 1.04
CA ALA A 101 4.97 5.35 -0.15
C ALA A 101 5.86 4.11 0.00
N ALA A 102 6.53 3.98 1.14
CA ALA A 102 7.39 2.84 1.43
C ALA A 102 6.61 1.50 1.37
N ALA A 103 5.44 1.44 2.02
CA ALA A 103 4.59 0.25 1.99
C ALA A 103 4.08 -0.05 0.58
N ALA A 104 3.61 0.97 -0.15
CA ALA A 104 3.08 0.81 -1.49
C ALA A 104 4.14 0.31 -2.48
N PHE A 105 5.34 0.88 -2.47
CA PHE A 105 6.44 0.46 -3.36
C PHE A 105 6.90 -0.96 -3.05
N ALA A 106 7.14 -1.28 -1.77
CA ALA A 106 7.61 -2.60 -1.37
C ALA A 106 6.60 -3.70 -1.74
N LEU A 107 5.30 -3.47 -1.50
CA LEU A 107 4.26 -4.41 -1.85
C LEU A 107 4.01 -4.51 -3.35
N LEU A 108 4.09 -3.39 -4.08
CA LEU A 108 3.90 -3.41 -5.52
C LEU A 108 5.02 -4.20 -6.22
N ALA A 109 6.28 -4.01 -5.82
CA ALA A 109 7.41 -4.75 -6.38
C ALA A 109 7.25 -6.27 -6.17
N ILE A 110 6.95 -6.70 -4.94
CA ILE A 110 6.85 -8.12 -4.61
C ILE A 110 5.56 -8.74 -5.15
N GLY A 111 4.43 -8.04 -5.03
CA GLY A 111 3.14 -8.52 -5.52
C GLY A 111 3.07 -8.64 -7.05
N THR A 112 3.72 -7.72 -7.78
CA THR A 112 3.81 -7.83 -9.23
C THR A 112 4.66 -9.04 -9.64
N ALA A 113 5.79 -9.27 -8.96
CA ALA A 113 6.63 -10.43 -9.21
C ALA A 113 5.90 -11.76 -8.93
N ASP A 114 5.15 -11.84 -7.83
CA ASP A 114 4.30 -13.01 -7.50
C ASP A 114 3.25 -13.25 -8.59
N ASN A 115 2.52 -12.20 -9.01
CA ASN A 115 1.49 -12.29 -10.05
C ASN A 115 2.06 -12.75 -11.39
N LEU A 116 3.23 -12.24 -11.80
CA LEU A 116 3.91 -12.66 -13.02
C LEU A 116 4.34 -14.12 -12.97
N ARG A 117 4.84 -14.59 -11.82
CA ARG A 117 5.21 -15.99 -11.63
C ARG A 117 4.00 -16.91 -11.75
N THR A 118 2.90 -16.59 -11.07
CA THR A 118 1.66 -17.39 -11.15
C THR A 118 1.08 -17.41 -12.57
N ALA A 119 1.21 -16.32 -13.32
CA ALA A 119 0.80 -16.28 -14.73
C ALA A 119 1.68 -17.16 -15.64
N LYS A 120 3.00 -17.25 -15.38
CA LYS A 120 3.91 -18.13 -16.12
C LYS A 120 3.66 -19.61 -15.83
N GLU A 121 3.51 -19.99 -14.55
CA GLU A 121 3.28 -21.37 -14.13
C GLU A 121 1.99 -21.98 -14.69
N ARG A 122 1.01 -21.17 -15.10
CA ARG A 122 -0.25 -21.65 -15.72
C ARG A 122 -0.22 -21.72 -17.25
N ARG A 123 0.80 -21.16 -17.90
CA ARG A 123 0.97 -21.20 -19.36
C ARG A 123 1.88 -22.36 -19.82
N ALA A 124 2.66 -22.92 -18.90
CA ALA A 124 3.46 -24.13 -19.10
C ALA A 124 2.59 -25.37 -18.84
#